data_AF-A0A8S3SG70-F1
#
_entry.id   AF-A0A8S3SG70-F1
#
_cell.length_a   1.000
_cell.length_b   1.000
_cell.length_c   1.000
_cell.angle_alpha   90.00
_cell.angle_beta   90.00
_cell.angle_gamma   90.00
#
_symmetry.space_group_name_H-M   'P 1'
#
loop_
_entity.id
_entity.type
_entity.pdbx_description
1 polymer ?
#
loop_
_entity_poly.entity_id
_entity_poly.type
_entity_poly.pdbx_seq_one_letter_code
_entity_poly.pdbx_strand_id
1 'polypeptide(L)'
;MSLVHIVVSLTFIPIYPFFTFEVICNSKPCKRRRNRPSAACVALCLFIALFVLQFVNYDWNILNFHLFSDGEPHMEFRGPIKPFTDKYNIGPPPVAKNLPYSTLKPRPWEMKGDTSNDYIHPPRVTEVHLRIMVITYNRAESMLRLLKSLNNVDYLDDRVVLEDKHVGIYGQWIDTWQPTADSKEIAVIFEDDITVSPFFYRYLKKVHARYDNRPEVNGYSLQGISIKHGGAGGNLHAPDNHVVFLYPIVGSWGFSPKKENWIEFQRWFAEARKNTSFQPYVPGILPTGWYKTFLKQGKTDSMWTMWHIFYAYSKKERTLYPNFPKNAGMTINWKEKGLHFAKTLKNTDPLVMEWDPRLDNLPEEPIHLDANGKIVTS
;
A
#
# COMPACT_ATOMS: atom_id res chain seq x y z
N MET A 1 33.56 -30.42 -36.84
CA MET A 1 32.65 -30.40 -35.68
C MET A 1 33.49 -30.68 -34.44
N SER A 2 33.65 -29.71 -33.55
CA SER A 2 34.37 -29.91 -32.30
C SER A 2 33.35 -30.24 -31.21
N LEU A 3 33.40 -31.45 -30.65
CA LEU A 3 32.59 -31.83 -29.50
C LEU A 3 33.03 -31.00 -28.28
N VAL A 4 32.06 -30.37 -27.61
CA VAL A 4 32.25 -29.76 -26.30
C VAL A 4 31.87 -30.82 -25.26
N HIS A 5 32.83 -31.28 -24.47
CA HIS A 5 32.56 -32.10 -23.29
C HIS A 5 32.24 -31.18 -22.11
N ILE A 6 31.04 -31.30 -21.55
CA ILE A 6 30.63 -30.65 -20.31
C ILE A 6 30.75 -31.71 -19.21
N VAL A 7 31.61 -31.46 -18.22
CA VAL A 7 31.72 -32.27 -17.00
C VAL A 7 31.09 -31.46 -15.87
N VAL A 8 30.06 -32.02 -15.23
CA VAL A 8 29.42 -31.44 -14.05
C VAL A 8 29.85 -32.26 -12.85
N SER A 9 30.63 -31.68 -11.94
CA SER A 9 30.94 -32.27 -10.64
C SER A 9 30.10 -31.62 -9.56
N LEU A 10 29.44 -32.46 -8.75
CA LEU A 10 28.70 -32.06 -7.56
C LEU A 10 29.53 -32.41 -6.33
N THR A 11 30.00 -31.40 -5.61
CA THR A 11 30.69 -31.58 -4.33
C THR A 11 29.76 -31.18 -3.19
N PHE A 12 29.45 -32.14 -2.31
CA PHE A 12 28.61 -31.93 -1.15
C PHE A 12 29.49 -31.49 0.02
N ILE A 13 29.30 -30.27 0.53
CA ILE A 13 29.94 -29.80 1.76
C ILE A 13 28.82 -29.68 2.81
N PRO A 14 28.80 -30.53 3.85
CA PRO A 14 27.86 -30.35 4.93
C PRO A 14 28.31 -29.14 5.75
N ILE A 15 27.36 -28.34 6.22
CA ILE A 15 27.51 -27.09 6.98
C ILE A 15 27.47 -25.83 6.06
N TYR A 16 26.26 -25.25 5.94
CA TYR A 16 25.80 -24.05 5.19
C TYR A 16 25.22 -24.26 3.78
N PRO A 17 24.04 -23.65 3.45
CA PRO A 17 23.41 -23.81 2.15
C PRO A 17 23.91 -22.74 1.18
N PHE A 18 25.07 -22.96 0.57
CA PHE A 18 25.45 -22.26 -0.65
C PHE A 18 25.81 -23.30 -1.71
N PHE A 19 25.06 -23.33 -2.80
CA PHE A 19 25.45 -24.04 -4.02
C PHE A 19 26.30 -23.09 -4.86
N THR A 20 27.57 -23.43 -5.07
CA THR A 20 28.40 -22.75 -6.08
C THR A 20 28.37 -23.55 -7.37
N PHE A 21 27.85 -22.94 -8.44
CA PHE A 21 27.89 -23.50 -9.79
C PHE A 21 29.10 -22.95 -10.54
N GLU A 22 30.03 -23.82 -10.91
CA GLU A 22 31.14 -23.45 -11.78
C GLU A 22 30.96 -24.12 -13.15
N VAL A 23 30.76 -23.32 -14.19
CA VAL A 23 30.65 -23.80 -15.58
C VAL A 23 31.99 -23.61 -16.26
N ILE A 24 32.78 -24.68 -16.37
CA ILE A 24 34.09 -24.64 -17.02
C ILE A 24 33.93 -25.02 -18.51
N CYS A 25 34.02 -24.01 -19.38
CA CYS A 25 34.08 -24.22 -20.83
C CYS A 25 35.55 -24.37 -21.27
N ASN A 26 36.01 -25.60 -21.48
CA ASN A 26 37.32 -25.85 -22.06
C ASN A 26 37.29 -25.72 -23.59
N SER A 27 37.64 -24.54 -24.10
CA SER A 27 38.07 -24.39 -25.50
C SER A 27 39.58 -24.12 -25.54
N LYS A 28 40.33 -24.91 -26.32
CA LYS A 28 41.79 -24.72 -26.49
C LYS A 28 42.12 -23.26 -26.85
N PRO A 29 43.22 -22.69 -26.30
CA PRO A 29 43.48 -21.26 -26.42
C PRO A 29 43.92 -20.92 -27.85
N CYS A 30 43.08 -20.18 -28.58
CA CYS A 30 43.48 -19.48 -29.80
C CYS A 30 43.72 -18.00 -29.45
N LYS A 31 44.94 -17.51 -29.68
CA LYS A 31 45.36 -16.14 -29.38
C LYS A 31 44.52 -15.12 -30.17
N ARG A 32 44.06 -14.08 -29.45
CA ARG A 32 43.44 -12.82 -29.92
C ARG A 32 41.96 -12.85 -30.33
N ARG A 33 41.07 -12.61 -29.35
CA ARG A 33 39.96 -11.62 -29.34
C ARG A 33 39.10 -11.82 -28.08
N ARG A 34 38.62 -10.73 -27.45
CA ARG A 34 37.62 -10.77 -26.38
C ARG A 34 36.32 -11.39 -26.93
N ASN A 35 36.06 -12.67 -26.65
CA ASN A 35 34.81 -13.33 -27.03
C ASN A 35 33.73 -13.05 -25.98
N ARG A 36 32.64 -12.38 -26.39
CA ARG A 36 31.37 -12.42 -25.65
C ARG A 36 30.79 -13.84 -25.78
N PRO A 37 30.15 -14.40 -24.74
CA PRO A 37 29.47 -15.69 -24.87
C PRO A 37 28.41 -15.58 -25.97
N SER A 38 28.30 -16.61 -26.81
CA SER A 38 27.27 -16.65 -27.85
C SER A 38 25.87 -16.67 -27.21
N ALA A 39 24.88 -16.10 -27.89
CA ALA A 39 23.50 -16.10 -27.41
C ALA A 39 22.99 -17.53 -27.12
N ALA A 40 23.51 -18.53 -27.84
CA ALA A 40 23.22 -19.94 -27.60
C ALA A 40 23.75 -20.45 -26.25
N CYS A 41 24.94 -20.03 -25.81
CA CYS A 41 25.45 -20.39 -24.47
C CYS A 41 24.63 -19.74 -23.35
N VAL A 42 24.20 -18.49 -23.52
CA VAL A 42 23.37 -17.81 -22.52
C VAL A 42 21.98 -18.44 -22.42
N ALA A 43 21.37 -18.77 -23.57
CA ALA A 43 20.09 -19.45 -23.63
C ALA A 43 20.16 -20.85 -23.01
N LEU A 44 21.23 -21.60 -23.27
CA LEU A 44 21.41 -22.95 -22.70
C LEU A 44 21.63 -22.90 -21.18
N CYS A 45 22.39 -21.92 -20.66
CA CYS A 45 22.53 -21.74 -19.21
C CYS A 45 21.21 -21.37 -18.52
N LEU A 46 20.41 -20.49 -19.14
CA LEU A 46 19.08 -20.14 -18.62
C LEU A 46 18.12 -21.33 -18.66
N PHE A 47 18.18 -22.13 -19.72
CA PHE A 47 17.35 -23.32 -19.85
C PHE A 47 17.73 -24.39 -18.82
N ILE A 48 19.03 -24.63 -18.60
CA ILE A 48 19.51 -25.56 -17.57
C ILE A 48 19.13 -25.05 -16.17
N ALA A 49 19.24 -23.75 -15.89
CA ALA A 49 18.82 -23.18 -14.61
C ALA A 49 17.31 -23.36 -14.36
N LEU A 50 16.47 -23.10 -15.38
CA LEU A 50 15.02 -23.31 -15.30
C LEU A 50 14.65 -24.80 -15.17
N PHE A 51 15.39 -25.68 -15.83
CA PHE A 51 15.16 -27.13 -15.79
C PHE A 51 15.60 -27.74 -14.45
N VAL A 52 16.71 -27.27 -13.87
CA VAL A 52 17.14 -27.63 -12.51
C VAL A 52 16.15 -27.12 -11.47
N LEU A 53 15.58 -25.92 -11.64
CA LEU A 53 14.51 -25.39 -10.80
C LEU A 53 13.20 -26.21 -10.89
N GLN A 54 12.94 -26.90 -12.00
CA GLN A 54 11.79 -27.80 -12.14
C GLN A 54 12.04 -29.21 -11.58
N PHE A 55 13.27 -29.71 -11.61
CA PHE A 55 13.61 -31.07 -11.15
C PHE A 55 13.99 -31.15 -9.67
N VAL A 56 14.53 -30.08 -9.11
CA VAL A 56 14.63 -29.92 -7.66
C VAL A 56 13.23 -29.51 -7.20
N ASN A 57 12.41 -30.50 -6.85
CA ASN A 57 11.07 -30.38 -6.29
C ASN A 57 11.13 -29.70 -4.91
N TYR A 58 11.64 -28.47 -4.87
CA TYR A 58 11.76 -27.64 -3.70
C TYR A 58 10.47 -26.83 -3.62
N ASP A 59 9.56 -27.29 -2.76
CA ASP A 59 8.50 -26.46 -2.22
C ASP A 59 9.13 -25.16 -1.72
N TRP A 60 8.90 -24.07 -2.45
CA TRP A 60 9.13 -22.74 -1.91
C TRP A 60 8.08 -22.52 -0.81
N ASN A 61 8.39 -23.01 0.40
CA ASN A 61 7.80 -22.58 1.66
C ASN A 61 8.22 -21.13 1.97
N ILE A 62 7.84 -20.17 1.11
CA ILE A 62 7.94 -18.73 1.39
C ILE A 62 6.70 -18.21 2.13
N LEU A 63 5.67 -19.04 2.33
CA LEU A 63 4.47 -18.67 3.07
C LEU A 63 4.07 -19.80 4.02
N ASN A 64 4.91 -20.10 5.02
CA ASN A 64 4.44 -20.79 6.22
C ASN A 64 3.68 -19.79 7.09
N PHE A 65 2.45 -19.49 6.70
CA PHE A 65 1.43 -19.06 7.65
C PHE A 65 0.93 -20.32 8.36
N HIS A 66 1.61 -20.72 9.45
CA HIS A 66 0.97 -21.58 10.44
C HIS A 66 0.04 -20.72 11.29
N LEU A 67 -1.20 -20.55 10.80
CA LEU A 67 -2.34 -20.37 11.68
C LEU A 67 -2.82 -21.78 12.02
N PHE A 68 -2.63 -22.22 13.27
CA PHE A 68 -3.18 -23.48 13.74
C PHE A 68 -4.72 -23.46 13.66
N SER A 69 -5.32 -24.38 12.90
CA SER A 69 -6.10 -25.52 13.46
C SER A 69 -6.59 -26.41 12.33
N ASP A 70 -6.58 -27.72 12.57
CA ASP A 70 -6.95 -28.80 11.66
C ASP A 70 -8.24 -28.55 10.84
N GLY A 71 -8.14 -28.75 9.52
CA GLY A 71 -9.27 -28.72 8.60
C GLY A 71 -8.84 -28.49 7.15
N GLU A 72 -8.88 -29.55 6.34
CA GLU A 72 -8.60 -29.59 4.89
C GLU A 72 -9.13 -28.37 4.10
N PRO A 73 -8.33 -27.77 3.19
CA PRO A 73 -8.79 -26.65 2.38
C PRO A 73 -9.50 -27.13 1.10
N HIS A 74 -10.78 -26.80 0.98
CA HIS A 74 -11.48 -26.79 -0.31
C HIS A 74 -11.20 -25.47 -1.04
N MET A 75 -10.43 -25.54 -2.13
CA MET A 75 -10.14 -24.44 -3.05
C MET A 75 -11.09 -24.51 -4.26
N GLU A 76 -12.01 -23.56 -4.41
CA GLU A 76 -12.91 -23.50 -5.57
C GLU A 76 -12.32 -22.52 -6.62
N PHE A 77 -11.81 -23.05 -7.72
CA PHE A 77 -11.39 -22.26 -8.88
C PHE A 77 -12.61 -21.89 -9.74
N ARG A 78 -12.84 -20.59 -9.98
CA ARG A 78 -13.72 -20.13 -11.07
C ARG A 78 -12.88 -19.41 -12.13
N GLY A 79 -13.02 -19.87 -13.38
CA GLY A 79 -12.16 -19.61 -14.54
C GLY A 79 -12.18 -18.17 -15.10
N PRO A 80 -11.54 -17.95 -16.27
CA PRO A 80 -11.07 -16.63 -16.69
C PRO A 80 -12.20 -15.71 -17.17
N ILE A 81 -12.15 -14.44 -16.76
CA ILE A 81 -13.08 -13.39 -17.20
C ILE A 81 -12.47 -12.60 -18.37
N LYS A 82 -13.26 -12.43 -19.45
CA LYS A 82 -12.90 -11.70 -20.67
C LYS A 82 -12.65 -10.20 -20.43
N PRO A 83 -11.85 -9.52 -21.29
CA PRO A 83 -11.62 -8.08 -21.17
C PRO A 83 -12.89 -7.29 -21.51
N PHE A 84 -13.15 -6.24 -20.73
CA PHE A 84 -14.24 -5.29 -20.95
C PHE A 84 -13.84 -4.34 -22.09
N THR A 85 -14.56 -4.39 -23.22
CA THR A 85 -14.45 -3.39 -24.30
C THR A 85 -15.66 -2.48 -24.26
N ASP A 86 -15.41 -1.18 -24.32
CA ASP A 86 -16.40 -0.10 -24.41
C ASP A 86 -17.42 -0.33 -25.53
N LYS A 87 -18.71 -0.28 -25.18
CA LYS A 87 -19.83 0.24 -25.98
C LYS A 87 -21.15 -0.17 -25.33
N TYR A 88 -21.76 0.70 -24.52
CA TYR A 88 -23.22 0.83 -24.46
C TYR A 88 -23.61 2.26 -24.10
N ASN A 89 -24.24 2.93 -25.07
CA ASN A 89 -24.98 4.17 -24.92
C ASN A 89 -26.20 3.89 -24.05
N ILE A 90 -26.34 4.57 -22.91
CA ILE A 90 -27.59 4.61 -22.14
C ILE A 90 -27.81 6.07 -21.74
N GLY A 91 -28.98 6.60 -22.11
CA GLY A 91 -29.38 8.00 -21.87
C GLY A 91 -29.47 8.37 -20.38
N PRO A 92 -29.75 9.64 -20.07
CA PRO A 92 -29.65 10.14 -18.69
C PRO A 92 -30.67 9.44 -17.76
N PRO A 93 -30.27 9.06 -16.54
CA PRO A 93 -31.19 8.49 -15.57
C PRO A 93 -32.11 9.57 -14.96
N PRO A 94 -33.32 9.21 -14.51
CA PRO A 94 -34.27 10.18 -13.98
C PRO A 94 -33.84 10.68 -12.60
N VAL A 95 -34.17 11.95 -12.33
CA VAL A 95 -33.92 12.69 -11.10
C VAL A 95 -34.44 11.91 -9.88
N ALA A 96 -33.54 11.60 -8.94
CA ALA A 96 -33.86 10.89 -7.72
C ALA A 96 -34.73 11.75 -6.79
N LYS A 97 -35.96 11.28 -6.52
CA LYS A 97 -36.75 11.70 -5.35
C LYS A 97 -36.47 10.73 -4.21
N ASN A 98 -36.25 11.28 -3.00
CA ASN A 98 -36.01 10.55 -1.76
C ASN A 98 -37.04 9.43 -1.53
N LEU A 99 -36.59 8.19 -1.34
CA LEU A 99 -37.41 7.08 -0.85
C LEU A 99 -36.71 6.38 0.33
N PRO A 100 -37.45 6.05 1.41
CA PRO A 100 -36.90 5.37 2.59
C PRO A 100 -36.56 3.89 2.32
N TYR A 101 -35.60 3.38 3.09
CA TYR A 101 -34.85 2.12 2.89
C TYR A 101 -35.66 0.81 2.93
N SER A 102 -36.98 0.83 3.07
CA SER A 102 -37.80 -0.38 3.31
C SER A 102 -38.36 -1.09 2.06
N THR A 103 -37.96 -0.72 0.84
CA THR A 103 -38.55 -1.30 -0.40
C THR A 103 -37.58 -1.94 -1.38
N LEU A 104 -36.34 -2.26 -0.98
CA LEU A 104 -35.47 -3.07 -1.84
C LEU A 104 -35.94 -4.53 -1.84
N LYS A 105 -36.47 -5.00 -2.98
CA LYS A 105 -36.81 -6.42 -3.16
C LYS A 105 -35.52 -7.26 -3.17
N PRO A 106 -35.53 -8.45 -2.53
CA PRO A 106 -34.39 -9.37 -2.54
C PRO A 106 -34.00 -9.81 -3.95
N ARG A 107 -32.72 -10.13 -4.15
CA ARG A 107 -32.14 -10.45 -5.46
C ARG A 107 -32.48 -11.88 -5.89
N PRO A 108 -32.50 -12.20 -7.20
CA PRO A 108 -33.11 -13.43 -7.73
C PRO A 108 -32.53 -14.77 -7.26
N TRP A 109 -31.37 -14.79 -6.59
CA TRP A 109 -30.81 -16.01 -5.99
C TRP A 109 -31.30 -16.28 -4.56
N GLU A 110 -32.01 -15.33 -3.94
CA GLU A 110 -32.63 -15.49 -2.60
C GLU A 110 -33.99 -16.21 -2.66
N MET A 111 -34.43 -16.68 -3.83
CA MET A 111 -35.74 -17.33 -4.03
C MET A 111 -35.66 -18.82 -4.40
N LYS A 112 -34.58 -19.53 -4.07
CA LYS A 112 -34.57 -21.00 -4.17
C LYS A 112 -34.43 -21.60 -2.78
N GLY A 113 -35.58 -21.86 -2.17
CA GLY A 113 -35.71 -22.70 -0.99
C GLY A 113 -35.45 -24.16 -1.37
N ASP A 114 -34.41 -24.73 -0.77
CA ASP A 114 -34.29 -26.17 -0.60
C ASP A 114 -34.55 -26.45 0.88
N THR A 115 -35.69 -27.05 1.18
CA THR A 115 -36.18 -27.32 2.53
C THR A 115 -35.65 -28.66 3.02
N SER A 116 -34.35 -28.76 3.23
CA SER A 116 -33.76 -29.78 4.11
C SER A 116 -32.28 -29.48 4.35
N ASN A 117 -31.97 -28.86 5.48
CA ASN A 117 -30.80 -29.23 6.27
C ASN A 117 -30.73 -28.40 7.55
N ASP A 118 -30.58 -29.10 8.67
CA ASP A 118 -29.97 -28.58 9.89
C ASP A 118 -28.48 -28.28 9.65
N TYR A 119 -28.18 -27.37 8.72
CA TYR A 119 -26.86 -26.75 8.65
C TYR A 119 -26.86 -25.59 9.62
N ILE A 120 -26.32 -25.84 10.81
CA ILE A 120 -25.75 -24.78 11.66
C ILE A 120 -24.79 -24.01 10.75
N HIS A 121 -25.17 -22.82 10.29
CA HIS A 121 -24.24 -21.92 9.64
C HIS A 121 -23.12 -21.61 10.64
N PRO A 122 -21.85 -21.97 10.37
CA PRO A 122 -20.77 -21.42 11.17
C PRO A 122 -20.78 -19.90 11.00
N PRO A 123 -20.58 -19.11 12.07
CA PRO A 123 -20.57 -17.66 11.96
C PRO A 123 -19.40 -17.25 11.07
N ARG A 124 -19.68 -16.81 9.84
CA ARG A 124 -18.65 -16.27 8.94
C ARG A 124 -18.71 -14.74 8.90
N VAL A 125 -18.24 -14.15 10.00
CA VAL A 125 -17.45 -12.92 9.92
C VAL A 125 -16.25 -13.14 10.83
N THR A 126 -15.15 -13.63 10.28
CA THR A 126 -13.87 -13.55 10.99
C THR A 126 -13.49 -12.08 11.01
N GLU A 127 -13.68 -11.40 12.14
CA GLU A 127 -13.44 -9.96 12.31
C GLU A 127 -12.02 -9.61 11.82
N VAL A 128 -11.93 -8.78 10.78
CA VAL A 128 -10.65 -8.23 10.29
C VAL A 128 -10.39 -6.96 11.07
N HIS A 129 -9.23 -6.88 11.70
CA HIS A 129 -8.84 -5.77 12.55
C HIS A 129 -7.97 -4.77 11.80
N LEU A 130 -7.07 -5.26 10.93
CA LEU A 130 -6.20 -4.45 10.08
C LEU A 130 -6.24 -4.92 8.63
N ARG A 131 -6.45 -3.98 7.71
CA ARG A 131 -6.24 -4.17 6.28
C ARG A 131 -5.05 -3.38 5.79
N ILE A 132 -4.10 -4.05 5.17
CA ILE A 132 -2.92 -3.45 4.57
C ILE A 132 -3.11 -3.46 3.06
N MET A 133 -3.07 -2.29 2.43
CA MET A 133 -3.11 -2.16 0.99
C MET A 133 -1.75 -1.72 0.51
N VAL A 134 -1.18 -2.48 -0.44
CA VAL A 134 0.11 -2.16 -1.01
C VAL A 134 -0.04 -1.78 -2.47
N ILE A 135 0.44 -0.58 -2.78
CA ILE A 135 0.45 -0.02 -4.12
C ILE A 135 1.83 -0.25 -4.68
N THR A 136 1.88 -1.16 -5.64
CA THR A 136 3.13 -1.68 -6.17
C THR A 136 3.46 -1.06 -7.52
N TYR A 137 4.74 -0.78 -7.73
CA TYR A 137 5.32 -0.66 -9.06
C TYR A 137 6.05 -1.95 -9.43
N ASN A 138 6.60 -2.04 -10.64
CA ASN A 138 7.40 -3.20 -11.05
C ASN A 138 8.80 -3.17 -10.39
N ARG A 139 8.85 -3.37 -9.06
CA ARG A 139 10.05 -3.29 -8.21
C ARG A 139 10.05 -4.41 -7.15
N ALA A 140 10.44 -5.61 -7.56
CA ALA A 140 10.43 -6.79 -6.68
C ALA A 140 11.26 -6.61 -5.40
N GLU A 141 12.43 -5.97 -5.49
CA GLU A 141 13.30 -5.74 -4.32
C GLU A 141 12.68 -4.78 -3.29
N SER A 142 11.96 -3.76 -3.76
CA SER A 142 11.27 -2.80 -2.92
C SER A 142 10.12 -3.50 -2.19
N MET A 143 9.32 -4.26 -2.94
CA MET A 143 8.26 -5.08 -2.38
C MET A 143 8.77 -6.08 -1.35
N LEU A 144 9.85 -6.80 -1.65
CA LEU A 144 10.48 -7.74 -0.71
C LEU A 144 10.92 -7.04 0.58
N ARG A 145 11.47 -5.82 0.48
CA ARG A 145 11.88 -5.03 1.64
C ARG A 145 10.69 -4.60 2.49
N LEU A 146 9.60 -4.15 1.86
CA LEU A 146 8.36 -3.84 2.57
C LEU A 146 7.82 -5.08 3.30
N LEU A 147 7.65 -6.20 2.59
CA LEU A 147 7.15 -7.46 3.16
C LEU A 147 8.01 -7.96 4.33
N LYS A 148 9.35 -7.88 4.22
CA LYS A 148 10.26 -8.19 5.33
C LYS A 148 10.01 -7.31 6.55
N SER A 149 9.76 -6.02 6.37
CA SER A 149 9.44 -5.12 7.50
C SER A 149 8.06 -5.41 8.10
N LEU A 150 7.06 -5.73 7.27
CA LEU A 150 5.73 -6.14 7.72
C LEU A 150 5.75 -7.43 8.54
N ASN A 151 6.66 -8.35 8.24
CA ASN A 151 6.82 -9.59 8.99
C ASN A 151 7.38 -9.40 10.41
N ASN A 152 7.96 -8.24 10.72
CA ASN A 152 8.55 -7.93 12.03
C ASN A 152 7.62 -7.09 12.92
N VAL A 153 6.38 -6.85 12.49
CA VAL A 153 5.44 -5.98 13.18
C VAL A 153 4.72 -6.78 14.27
N ASP A 154 4.57 -6.15 15.43
CA ASP A 154 3.68 -6.67 16.47
C ASP A 154 2.23 -6.34 16.13
N TYR A 155 1.49 -7.35 15.70
CA TYR A 155 0.08 -7.24 15.35
C TYR A 155 -0.87 -7.44 16.53
N LEU A 156 -0.38 -7.59 17.76
CA LEU A 156 -1.20 -7.64 18.98
C LEU A 156 -2.27 -8.74 18.95
N ASP A 157 -1.94 -9.90 18.36
CA ASP A 157 -2.83 -11.04 18.10
C ASP A 157 -4.05 -10.73 17.19
N ASP A 158 -4.10 -9.53 16.61
CA ASP A 158 -5.19 -9.12 15.74
C ASP A 158 -5.08 -9.76 14.35
N ARG A 159 -6.24 -9.99 13.73
CA ARG A 159 -6.32 -10.52 12.38
C ARG A 159 -5.99 -9.44 11.34
N VAL A 160 -4.96 -9.70 10.55
CA VAL A 160 -4.47 -8.83 9.47
C VAL A 160 -4.78 -9.43 8.10
N VAL A 161 -5.22 -8.59 7.16
CA VAL A 161 -5.35 -8.94 5.75
C VAL A 161 -4.45 -8.04 4.92
N LEU A 162 -3.63 -8.65 4.06
CA LEU A 162 -2.85 -7.95 3.03
C LEU A 162 -3.61 -8.06 1.70
N GLU A 163 -3.96 -6.93 1.11
CA GLU A 163 -4.62 -6.87 -0.20
C GLU A 163 -3.61 -7.07 -1.33
N ASP A 164 -3.86 -8.05 -2.19
CA ASP A 164 -3.00 -8.43 -3.32
C ASP A 164 -3.61 -8.12 -4.69
N LYS A 165 -4.83 -7.57 -4.72
CA LYS A 165 -5.59 -7.36 -5.94
C LYS A 165 -5.22 -6.06 -6.65
N HIS A 166 -4.81 -6.17 -7.92
CA HIS A 166 -4.63 -5.02 -8.79
C HIS A 166 -5.98 -4.44 -9.27
N VAL A 167 -6.25 -3.16 -8.95
CA VAL A 167 -7.53 -2.47 -9.25
C VAL A 167 -7.36 -1.19 -10.11
N GLY A 168 -6.24 -1.07 -10.84
CA GLY A 168 -5.90 0.13 -11.64
C GLY A 168 -5.40 1.31 -10.79
N ILE A 169 -4.87 2.38 -11.40
CA ILE A 169 -4.11 3.41 -10.64
C ILE A 169 -4.97 4.14 -9.60
N TYR A 170 -6.13 4.70 -9.98
CA TYR A 170 -7.03 5.31 -9.00
C TYR A 170 -7.66 4.27 -8.08
N GLY A 171 -8.02 3.10 -8.60
CA GLY A 171 -8.61 2.05 -7.79
C GLY A 171 -7.66 1.60 -6.68
N GLN A 172 -6.35 1.54 -6.95
CA GLN A 172 -5.34 1.15 -5.95
C GLN A 172 -5.30 2.13 -4.79
N TRP A 173 -5.40 3.43 -5.07
CA TRP A 173 -5.36 4.48 -4.06
C TRP A 173 -6.70 4.71 -3.36
N ILE A 174 -7.81 4.57 -4.07
CA ILE A 174 -9.12 5.06 -3.62
C ILE A 174 -10.10 3.91 -3.37
N ASP A 175 -10.16 2.91 -4.24
CA ASP A 175 -11.25 1.91 -4.24
C ASP A 175 -10.88 0.58 -3.56
N THR A 176 -9.61 0.40 -3.14
CA THR A 176 -9.13 -0.87 -2.54
C THR A 176 -9.77 -1.15 -1.17
N TRP A 177 -10.02 -0.11 -0.36
CA TRP A 177 -10.74 -0.26 0.91
C TRP A 177 -12.13 0.34 0.82
N GLN A 178 -13.15 -0.51 0.94
CA GLN A 178 -14.57 -0.13 0.92
C GLN A 178 -15.23 -0.65 2.20
N PRO A 179 -14.97 -0.01 3.36
CA PRO A 179 -15.53 -0.45 4.62
C PRO A 179 -17.05 -0.22 4.64
N THR A 180 -17.77 -1.11 5.30
CA THR A 180 -19.16 -0.88 5.67
C THR A 180 -19.24 0.10 6.85
N ALA A 181 -20.40 0.74 7.04
CA ALA A 181 -20.58 1.72 8.11
C ALA A 181 -20.35 1.12 9.52
N ASP A 182 -20.67 -0.15 9.71
CA ASP A 182 -20.50 -0.91 10.95
C ASP A 182 -19.10 -1.53 11.10
N SER A 183 -18.23 -1.42 10.10
CA SER A 183 -16.87 -1.96 10.17
C SER A 183 -16.06 -1.27 11.28
N LYS A 184 -15.30 -2.06 12.03
CA LYS A 184 -14.29 -1.58 13.00
C LYS A 184 -12.86 -1.72 12.47
N GLU A 185 -12.73 -2.13 11.22
CA GLU A 185 -11.45 -2.36 10.57
C GLU A 185 -10.64 -1.06 10.46
N ILE A 186 -9.36 -1.12 10.85
CA ILE A 186 -8.37 -0.11 10.52
C ILE A 186 -7.78 -0.49 9.16
N ALA A 187 -7.55 0.49 8.30
CA ALA A 187 -6.90 0.27 7.01
C ALA A 187 -5.69 1.18 6.84
N VAL A 188 -4.62 0.67 6.22
CA VAL A 188 -3.41 1.44 5.94
C VAL A 188 -2.93 1.22 4.52
N ILE A 189 -2.60 2.30 3.82
CA ILE A 189 -2.12 2.31 2.44
C ILE A 189 -0.61 2.54 2.44
N PHE A 190 0.13 1.63 1.83
CA PHE A 190 1.57 1.73 1.60
C PHE A 190 1.90 1.71 0.10
N GLU A 191 2.99 2.37 -0.27
CA GLU A 191 3.70 2.13 -1.53
C GLU A 191 4.72 1.00 -1.35
N ASP A 192 5.12 0.32 -2.42
CA ASP A 192 6.14 -0.73 -2.43
C ASP A 192 7.54 -0.27 -1.98
N ASP A 193 7.83 1.03 -2.00
CA ASP A 193 9.11 1.58 -1.56
C ASP A 193 9.11 2.10 -0.11
N ILE A 194 8.23 1.55 0.72
CA ILE A 194 8.14 1.83 2.15
C ILE A 194 8.88 0.77 2.99
N THR A 195 9.43 1.20 4.12
CA THR A 195 9.75 0.31 5.25
C THR A 195 8.99 0.80 6.48
N VAL A 196 8.36 -0.13 7.20
CA VAL A 196 7.55 0.18 8.37
C VAL A 196 8.29 -0.12 9.68
N SER A 197 7.93 0.62 10.72
CA SER A 197 8.32 0.36 12.11
C SER A 197 7.61 -0.88 12.62
N PRO A 198 8.24 -1.71 13.48
CA PRO A 198 7.54 -2.81 14.15
C PRO A 198 6.37 -2.35 15.04
N PHE A 199 6.28 -1.05 15.35
CA PHE A 199 5.25 -0.45 16.20
C PHE A 199 4.16 0.30 15.46
N PHE A 200 4.17 0.31 14.11
CA PHE A 200 3.23 1.14 13.34
C PHE A 200 1.77 0.80 13.66
N TYR A 201 1.44 -0.49 13.82
CA TYR A 201 0.07 -0.91 14.07
C TYR A 201 -0.40 -0.55 15.47
N ARG A 202 0.46 -0.73 16.48
CA ARG A 202 0.19 -0.26 17.84
C ARG A 202 -0.07 1.25 17.88
N TYR A 203 0.70 2.04 17.12
CA TYR A 203 0.45 3.47 16.96
C TYR A 203 -0.92 3.74 16.33
N LEU A 204 -1.27 3.06 15.23
CA LEU A 204 -2.57 3.21 14.57
C LEU A 204 -3.74 2.90 15.52
N LYS A 205 -3.70 1.79 16.27
CA LYS A 205 -4.74 1.47 17.25
C LYS A 205 -4.94 2.60 18.26
N LYS A 206 -3.84 3.18 18.77
CA LYS A 206 -3.89 4.27 19.76
C LYS A 206 -4.51 5.54 19.17
N VAL A 207 -4.07 5.98 17.99
CA VAL A 207 -4.55 7.24 17.40
C VAL A 207 -5.99 7.12 16.89
N HIS A 208 -6.36 5.99 16.28
CA HIS A 208 -7.75 5.73 15.90
C HIS A 208 -8.67 5.74 17.13
N ALA A 209 -8.32 4.99 18.17
CA ALA A 209 -9.10 4.96 19.41
C ALA A 209 -9.23 6.34 20.08
N ARG A 210 -8.20 7.19 19.97
CA ARG A 210 -8.19 8.52 20.61
C ARG A 210 -8.95 9.57 19.81
N TYR A 211 -8.88 9.52 18.47
CA TYR A 211 -9.21 10.67 17.62
C TYR A 211 -10.27 10.39 16.55
N ASP A 212 -10.76 9.16 16.37
CA ASP A 212 -11.78 8.88 15.35
C ASP A 212 -13.08 9.67 15.57
N ASN A 213 -13.43 9.97 16.83
CA ASN A 213 -14.62 10.79 17.13
C ASN A 213 -14.44 12.29 16.85
N ARG A 214 -13.25 12.75 16.44
CA ARG A 214 -13.00 14.15 16.12
C ARG A 214 -13.43 14.48 14.68
N PRO A 215 -14.30 15.47 14.47
CA PRO A 215 -14.77 15.83 13.13
C PRO A 215 -13.66 16.42 12.25
N GLU A 216 -12.67 17.07 12.83
CA GLU A 216 -11.56 17.71 12.12
C GLU A 216 -10.47 16.73 11.64
N VAL A 217 -10.53 15.46 12.02
CA VAL A 217 -9.54 14.44 11.63
C VAL A 217 -10.04 13.66 10.43
N ASN A 218 -9.24 13.59 9.35
CA ASN A 218 -9.53 12.77 8.17
C ASN A 218 -8.78 11.43 8.13
N GLY A 219 -7.79 11.26 9.01
CA GLY A 219 -6.94 10.08 9.05
C GLY A 219 -5.56 10.39 9.63
N TYR A 220 -4.67 9.41 9.49
CA TYR A 220 -3.42 9.33 10.22
C TYR A 220 -2.27 9.03 9.27
N SER A 221 -1.26 9.89 9.29
CA SER A 221 0.01 9.66 8.63
C SER A 221 0.92 8.80 9.51
N LEU A 222 1.72 7.95 8.89
CA LEU A 222 2.84 7.25 9.52
C LEU A 222 4.20 7.91 9.20
N GLN A 223 4.19 8.85 8.25
CA GLN A 223 5.36 9.58 7.79
C GLN A 223 5.87 10.55 8.86
N GLY A 224 7.18 10.50 9.14
CA GLY A 224 7.86 11.49 9.97
C GLY A 224 8.40 12.66 9.14
N ILE A 225 9.43 12.40 8.32
CA ILE A 225 10.05 13.41 7.45
C ILE A 225 9.05 13.87 6.39
N SER A 226 8.64 15.14 6.45
CA SER A 226 7.83 15.80 5.43
C SER A 226 8.24 17.27 5.28
N ILE A 227 8.09 17.84 4.09
CA ILE A 227 8.30 19.27 3.85
C ILE A 227 7.10 20.10 4.31
N LYS A 228 7.32 21.40 4.47
CA LYS A 228 6.23 22.39 4.60
C LYS A 228 5.63 22.70 3.24
N HIS A 229 4.38 22.31 3.03
CA HIS A 229 3.69 22.45 1.76
C HIS A 229 3.17 23.85 1.45
N GLY A 230 3.30 24.83 2.36
CA GLY A 230 2.98 26.23 2.09
C GLY A 230 4.08 27.01 1.36
N GLY A 231 5.25 26.40 1.14
CA GLY A 231 6.39 27.01 0.46
C GLY A 231 7.48 27.53 1.40
N ALA A 232 7.24 27.57 2.71
CA ALA A 232 8.28 27.82 3.70
C ALA A 232 9.37 26.72 3.66
N GLY A 233 10.62 27.10 3.91
CA GLY A 233 11.75 26.16 3.93
C GLY A 233 11.76 25.22 5.14
N GLY A 234 12.39 24.06 4.95
CA GLY A 234 12.62 23.05 6.00
C GLY A 234 11.50 22.01 6.14
N ASN A 235 11.72 21.09 7.08
CA ASN A 235 10.78 20.01 7.39
C ASN A 235 9.68 20.48 8.34
N LEU A 236 8.53 19.80 8.28
CA LEU A 236 7.50 19.88 9.31
C LEU A 236 8.05 19.30 10.61
N HIS A 237 7.85 20.03 11.70
CA HIS A 237 8.16 19.58 13.05
C HIS A 237 7.34 20.43 14.02
N ALA A 238 6.58 19.77 14.90
CA ALA A 238 5.96 20.43 16.04
C ALA A 238 6.98 20.53 17.20
N PRO A 239 6.78 21.41 18.20
CA PRO A 239 7.66 21.46 19.36
C PRO A 239 7.81 20.09 20.03
N ASP A 240 9.03 19.76 20.51
CA ASP A 240 9.44 18.41 20.97
C ASP A 240 8.59 17.83 22.13
N ASN A 241 7.89 18.69 22.87
CA ASN A 241 6.98 18.30 23.95
C ASN A 241 5.63 17.76 23.43
N HIS A 242 5.33 17.88 22.13
CA HIS A 242 4.18 17.27 21.48
C HIS A 242 4.59 16.03 20.71
N VAL A 243 3.83 14.94 20.84
CA VAL A 243 4.11 13.66 20.14
C VAL A 243 3.30 13.46 18.86
N VAL A 244 2.31 14.33 18.63
CA VAL A 244 1.46 14.34 17.44
C VAL A 244 1.06 15.78 17.10
N PHE A 245 0.72 16.04 15.83
CA PHE A 245 0.13 17.31 15.38
C PHE A 245 -0.85 17.09 14.22
N LEU A 246 -1.77 18.04 14.02
CA LEU A 246 -2.70 18.06 12.90
C LEU A 246 -2.20 18.98 11.79
N TYR A 247 -2.24 18.49 10.55
CA TYR A 247 -1.71 19.18 9.36
C TYR A 247 -2.71 19.09 8.19
N PRO A 248 -2.90 20.15 7.37
CA PRO A 248 -3.93 20.16 6.34
C PRO A 248 -3.61 19.32 5.09
N ILE A 249 -2.40 18.79 4.97
CA ILE A 249 -1.98 17.99 3.81
C ILE A 249 -1.78 16.54 4.26
N VAL A 250 -2.23 15.60 3.43
CA VAL A 250 -2.08 14.17 3.69
C VAL A 250 -0.62 13.72 3.59
N GLY A 251 -0.18 12.85 4.49
CA GLY A 251 1.13 12.18 4.43
C GLY A 251 0.95 10.83 3.76
N SER A 252 1.42 10.70 2.51
CA SER A 252 1.12 9.53 1.67
C SER A 252 2.09 8.36 1.87
N TRP A 253 3.19 8.53 2.62
CA TRP A 253 4.15 7.46 2.89
C TRP A 253 3.67 6.56 4.04
N GLY A 254 2.49 5.97 3.90
CA GLY A 254 1.77 5.29 4.98
C GLY A 254 0.63 6.15 5.49
N PHE A 255 -0.54 6.03 4.86
CA PHE A 255 -1.75 6.75 5.25
C PHE A 255 -2.81 5.77 5.74
N SER A 256 -3.34 6.02 6.94
CA SER A 256 -4.43 5.27 7.55
C SER A 256 -5.67 6.16 7.58
N PRO A 257 -6.58 6.06 6.61
CA PRO A 257 -7.77 6.90 6.56
C PRO A 257 -8.71 6.66 7.76
N LYS A 258 -9.39 7.71 8.22
CA LYS A 258 -10.55 7.55 9.10
C LYS A 258 -11.74 7.04 8.28
N LYS A 259 -12.38 5.97 8.74
CA LYS A 259 -13.41 5.22 8.01
C LYS A 259 -14.53 6.11 7.47
N GLU A 260 -15.17 6.90 8.33
CA GLU A 260 -16.30 7.74 7.94
C GLU A 260 -15.90 8.77 6.88
N ASN A 261 -14.77 9.45 7.09
CA ASN A 261 -14.25 10.44 6.15
C ASN A 261 -13.86 9.80 4.81
N TRP A 262 -13.29 8.58 4.83
CA TRP A 262 -12.91 7.87 3.62
C TRP A 262 -14.12 7.49 2.76
N ILE A 263 -15.17 6.96 3.40
CA ILE A 263 -16.42 6.62 2.71
C ILE A 263 -17.02 7.88 2.05
N GLU A 264 -17.04 9.01 2.74
CA GLU A 264 -17.53 10.26 2.17
C GLU A 264 -16.64 10.79 1.05
N PHE A 265 -15.32 10.74 1.23
CA PHE A 265 -14.35 11.12 0.22
C PHE A 265 -14.51 10.29 -1.06
N GLN A 266 -14.66 8.97 -0.95
CA GLN A 266 -14.87 8.08 -2.10
C GLN A 266 -16.15 8.44 -2.87
N ARG A 267 -17.26 8.67 -2.15
CA ARG A 267 -18.53 9.09 -2.77
C ARG A 267 -18.38 10.43 -3.48
N TRP A 268 -17.78 11.41 -2.82
CA TRP A 268 -17.53 12.71 -3.41
C TRP A 268 -16.62 12.60 -4.63
N PHE A 269 -15.53 11.84 -4.55
CA PHE A 269 -14.56 11.68 -5.63
C PHE A 269 -15.21 11.04 -6.85
N ALA A 270 -16.02 10.00 -6.66
CA ALA A 270 -16.74 9.32 -7.73
C ALA A 270 -17.67 10.25 -8.52
N GLU A 271 -18.31 11.22 -7.85
CA GLU A 271 -19.14 12.24 -8.50
C GLU A 271 -18.31 13.37 -9.10
N ALA A 272 -17.36 13.92 -8.35
CA ALA A 272 -16.55 15.06 -8.76
C ALA A 272 -15.73 14.76 -10.03
N ARG A 273 -15.19 13.54 -10.15
CA ARG A 273 -14.38 13.13 -11.32
C ARG A 273 -15.18 13.01 -12.62
N LYS A 274 -16.51 12.98 -12.57
CA LYS A 274 -17.36 12.97 -13.78
C LYS A 274 -17.31 14.33 -14.50
N ASN A 275 -17.03 15.40 -13.77
CA ASN A 275 -16.83 16.72 -14.35
C ASN A 275 -15.37 16.88 -14.81
N THR A 276 -15.13 16.72 -16.11
CA THR A 276 -13.77 16.83 -16.71
C THR A 276 -13.17 18.23 -16.62
N SER A 277 -13.99 19.26 -16.35
CA SER A 277 -13.53 20.64 -16.16
C SER A 277 -13.16 20.95 -14.71
N PHE A 278 -13.55 20.10 -13.76
CA PHE A 278 -13.23 20.29 -12.35
C PHE A 278 -11.74 20.09 -12.09
N GLN A 279 -11.14 20.99 -11.31
CA GLN A 279 -9.74 20.89 -10.88
C GLN A 279 -9.65 21.08 -9.36
N PRO A 280 -9.03 20.15 -8.62
CA PRO A 280 -8.99 20.17 -7.15
C PRO A 280 -7.96 21.18 -6.62
N TYR A 281 -8.02 22.45 -7.01
CA TYR A 281 -7.05 23.46 -6.60
C TYR A 281 -7.30 23.98 -5.19
N VAL A 282 -6.25 24.02 -4.38
CA VAL A 282 -6.24 24.68 -3.06
C VAL A 282 -5.27 25.87 -3.11
N PRO A 283 -5.68 27.09 -2.74
CA PRO A 283 -4.80 28.26 -2.75
C PRO A 283 -3.61 28.12 -1.80
N GLY A 284 -2.45 28.65 -2.19
CA GLY A 284 -1.31 28.85 -1.28
C GLY A 284 -0.52 27.60 -0.89
N ILE A 285 -0.70 26.47 -1.59
CA ILE A 285 0.05 25.24 -1.31
C ILE A 285 0.81 24.71 -2.55
N LEU A 286 1.98 24.11 -2.31
CA LEU A 286 2.84 23.51 -3.33
C LEU A 286 2.14 22.37 -4.12
N PRO A 287 1.33 21.47 -3.51
CA PRO A 287 0.63 20.43 -4.25
C PRO A 287 -0.24 20.93 -5.41
N THR A 288 -0.88 22.10 -5.27
CA THR A 288 -1.63 22.72 -6.37
C THR A 288 -0.73 23.06 -7.56
N GLY A 289 0.50 23.51 -7.31
CA GLY A 289 1.49 23.77 -8.36
C GLY A 289 1.99 22.48 -9.04
N TRP A 290 2.21 21.43 -8.26
CA TRP A 290 2.59 20.11 -8.79
C TRP A 290 1.47 19.52 -9.66
N TYR A 291 0.23 19.59 -9.19
CA TYR A 291 -0.93 19.12 -9.94
C TYR A 291 -1.12 19.88 -11.26
N LYS A 292 -0.92 21.21 -11.28
CA LYS A 292 -0.93 21.99 -12.53
C LYS A 292 0.16 21.54 -13.52
N THR A 293 1.30 21.09 -13.01
CA THR A 293 2.36 20.50 -13.85
C THR A 293 1.91 19.17 -14.43
N PHE A 294 1.30 18.31 -13.63
CA PHE A 294 0.78 17.01 -14.08
C PHE A 294 -0.37 17.16 -15.08
N LEU A 295 -1.22 18.19 -14.90
CA LEU A 295 -2.28 18.54 -15.85
C LEU A 295 -1.72 18.85 -17.24
N LYS A 296 -0.66 19.66 -17.32
CA LYS A 296 0.02 19.96 -18.60
C LYS A 296 0.65 18.72 -19.25
N GLN A 297 0.97 17.69 -18.46
CA GLN A 297 1.56 16.44 -18.92
C GLN A 297 0.53 15.34 -19.21
N GLY A 298 -0.75 15.57 -18.91
CA GLY A 298 -1.79 14.53 -18.99
C GLY A 298 -1.63 13.40 -17.98
N LYS A 299 -1.08 13.69 -16.78
CA LYS A 299 -0.75 12.71 -15.73
C LYS A 299 -1.46 12.95 -14.39
N THR A 300 -2.59 13.65 -14.39
CA THR A 300 -3.33 13.97 -13.15
C THR A 300 -3.91 12.74 -12.46
N ASP A 301 -4.03 11.63 -13.18
CA ASP A 301 -4.38 10.31 -12.68
C ASP A 301 -3.38 9.73 -11.68
N SER A 302 -2.14 10.17 -11.75
CA SER A 302 -1.07 9.77 -10.83
C SER A 302 -1.03 10.53 -9.50
N MET A 303 -1.90 11.53 -9.28
CA MET A 303 -1.88 12.38 -8.08
C MET A 303 -3.23 12.40 -7.35
N TRP A 304 -3.63 11.24 -6.81
CA TRP A 304 -4.84 11.11 -5.98
C TRP A 304 -4.83 12.05 -4.76
N THR A 305 -3.64 12.31 -4.19
CA THR A 305 -3.48 13.15 -2.99
C THR A 305 -4.08 14.55 -3.20
N MET A 306 -4.03 15.10 -4.42
CA MET A 306 -4.60 16.42 -4.67
C MET A 306 -6.13 16.43 -4.51
N TRP A 307 -6.81 15.36 -4.90
CA TRP A 307 -8.26 15.21 -4.69
C TRP A 307 -8.60 15.10 -3.21
N HIS A 308 -7.84 14.31 -2.46
CA HIS A 308 -8.00 14.19 -1.01
C HIS A 308 -7.72 15.52 -0.29
N ILE A 309 -6.64 16.23 -0.66
CA ILE A 309 -6.30 17.55 -0.12
C ILE A 309 -7.42 18.56 -0.37
N PHE A 310 -7.98 18.60 -1.58
CA PHE A 310 -9.11 19.48 -1.88
C PHE A 310 -10.35 19.15 -1.06
N TYR A 311 -10.70 17.86 -0.97
CA TYR A 311 -11.84 17.42 -0.17
C TYR A 311 -11.69 17.83 1.29
N ALA A 312 -10.56 17.45 1.91
CA ALA A 312 -10.24 17.80 3.29
C ALA A 312 -10.25 19.33 3.52
N TYR A 313 -9.66 20.09 2.60
CA TYR A 313 -9.71 21.56 2.64
C TYR A 313 -11.14 22.10 2.65
N SER A 314 -12.02 21.58 1.78
CA SER A 314 -13.43 22.01 1.71
C SER A 314 -14.23 21.66 2.98
N LYS A 315 -13.78 20.64 3.72
CA LYS A 315 -14.38 20.16 4.97
C LYS A 315 -13.70 20.70 6.22
N LYS A 316 -12.62 21.47 6.07
CA LYS A 316 -11.75 21.94 7.17
C LYS A 316 -11.11 20.80 7.98
N GLU A 317 -10.89 19.66 7.34
CA GLU A 317 -10.29 18.48 7.94
C GLU A 317 -8.76 18.50 7.83
N ARG A 318 -8.11 17.73 8.68
CA ARG A 318 -6.65 17.64 8.85
C ARG A 318 -6.23 16.19 9.06
N THR A 319 -5.02 15.88 8.63
CA THR A 319 -4.37 14.60 8.87
C THR A 319 -3.51 14.70 10.12
N LEU A 320 -3.59 13.71 10.99
CA LEU A 320 -2.74 13.63 12.19
C LEU A 320 -1.40 12.99 11.83
N TYR A 321 -0.30 13.61 12.27
CA TYR A 321 1.07 13.15 12.05
C TYR A 321 1.75 12.79 13.36
N PRO A 322 2.67 11.80 13.35
CA PRO A 322 3.60 11.59 14.45
C PRO A 322 4.62 12.74 14.55
N ASN A 323 5.07 13.04 15.77
CA ASN A 323 6.11 14.03 16.04
C ASN A 323 7.20 13.45 16.94
N PHE A 324 8.08 12.65 16.35
CA PHE A 324 9.18 12.03 17.07
C PHE A 324 10.49 12.81 16.89
N PRO A 325 11.47 12.65 17.81
CA PRO A 325 12.79 13.25 17.67
C PRO A 325 13.42 13.00 16.30
N LYS A 326 14.10 14.01 15.77
CA LYS A 326 14.73 13.99 14.43
C LYS A 326 13.73 13.76 13.28
N ASN A 327 12.42 13.98 13.51
CA ASN A 327 11.35 13.67 12.58
C ASN A 327 11.27 12.18 12.20
N ALA A 328 11.56 11.29 13.16
CA ALA A 328 11.37 9.87 12.92
C ALA A 328 9.91 9.57 12.55
N GLY A 329 9.72 8.63 11.63
CA GLY A 329 8.39 8.15 11.24
C GLY A 329 8.13 6.74 11.74
N MET A 330 6.86 6.35 11.72
CA MET A 330 6.48 4.94 11.73
C MET A 330 6.74 4.27 10.36
N THR A 331 7.07 5.08 9.34
CA THR A 331 7.55 4.65 8.03
C THR A 331 8.73 5.48 7.56
N ILE A 332 9.49 4.91 6.63
CA ILE A 332 10.44 5.62 5.77
C ILE A 332 10.15 5.29 4.30
N ASN A 333 10.34 6.26 3.41
CA ASN A 333 10.25 6.07 1.96
C ASN A 333 11.65 6.03 1.35
N TRP A 334 11.95 5.01 0.55
CA TRP A 334 13.28 4.79 -0.01
C TRP A 334 13.66 5.73 -1.17
N LYS A 335 12.78 6.66 -1.54
CA LYS A 335 12.98 7.72 -2.53
C LYS A 335 13.55 7.14 -3.84
N GLU A 336 13.01 5.99 -4.20
CA GLU A 336 13.47 5.19 -5.32
C GLU A 336 13.03 5.82 -6.64
N LYS A 337 13.78 5.53 -7.70
CA LYS A 337 13.44 6.02 -9.03
C LYS A 337 12.03 5.61 -9.42
N GLY A 338 11.20 6.59 -9.79
CA GLY A 338 9.80 6.39 -10.11
C GLY A 338 9.08 7.70 -10.43
N LEU A 339 7.81 7.78 -10.05
CA LEU A 339 6.96 8.95 -10.29
C LEU A 339 7.53 10.23 -9.63
N HIS A 340 8.06 10.10 -8.42
CA HIS A 340 8.49 11.23 -7.60
C HIS A 340 10.00 11.53 -7.69
N PHE A 341 10.82 10.54 -8.05
CA PHE A 341 12.28 10.68 -8.08
C PHE A 341 12.86 10.24 -9.42
N ALA A 342 13.66 11.10 -10.05
CA ALA A 342 14.34 10.78 -11.31
C ALA A 342 15.47 9.74 -11.15
N LYS A 343 15.99 9.60 -9.93
CA LYS A 343 17.02 8.63 -9.51
C LYS A 343 16.74 8.18 -8.08
N THR A 344 17.15 6.97 -7.73
CA THR A 344 17.10 6.49 -6.34
C THR A 344 18.03 7.35 -5.49
N LEU A 345 17.49 7.92 -4.41
CA LEU A 345 18.27 8.66 -3.42
C LEU A 345 18.67 7.73 -2.27
N LYS A 346 19.82 7.99 -1.63
CA LYS A 346 20.17 7.30 -0.39
C LYS A 346 19.20 7.76 0.70
N ASN A 347 18.48 6.82 1.31
CA ASN A 347 17.63 7.13 2.44
C ASN A 347 18.40 7.00 3.76
N THR A 348 18.35 8.05 4.58
CA THR A 348 18.88 8.09 5.96
C THR A 348 17.83 8.61 6.93
N ASP A 349 16.57 8.61 6.52
CA ASP A 349 15.45 9.08 7.33
C ASP A 349 15.31 8.17 8.56
N PRO A 350 15.09 8.73 9.75
CA PRO A 350 14.98 7.93 10.97
C PRO A 350 13.64 7.18 11.01
N LEU A 351 13.71 5.91 11.40
CA LEU A 351 12.55 5.05 11.65
C LEU A 351 12.41 4.81 13.16
N VAL A 352 11.18 4.83 13.66
CA VAL A 352 10.91 4.47 15.06
C VAL A 352 11.19 2.97 15.26
N MET A 353 12.17 2.64 16.09
CA MET A 353 12.56 1.26 16.41
C MET A 353 12.36 0.91 17.89
N GLU A 354 11.88 1.86 18.69
CA GLU A 354 11.54 1.67 20.11
C GLU A 354 10.21 2.39 20.36
N TRP A 355 9.37 1.81 21.23
CA TRP A 355 8.11 2.43 21.60
C TRP A 355 8.33 3.66 22.47
N ASP A 356 7.71 4.79 22.11
CA ASP A 356 7.69 5.99 22.94
C ASP A 356 6.52 5.91 23.95
N PRO A 357 6.77 5.77 25.26
CA PRO A 357 5.71 5.63 26.27
C PRO A 357 4.75 6.82 26.31
N ARG A 358 5.14 7.99 25.79
CA ARG A 358 4.24 9.15 25.67
C ARG A 358 3.03 8.85 24.78
N LEU A 359 3.13 7.90 23.84
CA LEU A 359 2.01 7.46 23.01
C LEU A 359 0.95 6.66 23.77
N ASP A 360 1.24 6.20 24.99
CA ASP A 360 0.23 5.61 25.84
C ASP A 360 -0.72 6.65 26.45
N ASN A 361 -0.31 7.93 26.47
CA ASN A 361 -1.06 9.08 26.97
C ASN A 361 -1.14 10.19 25.91
N LEU A 362 -1.83 9.90 24.81
CA LEU A 362 -2.02 10.85 23.71
C LEU A 362 -2.76 12.12 24.20
N PRO A 363 -2.33 13.32 23.78
CA PRO A 363 -2.94 14.58 24.23
C PRO A 363 -4.41 14.64 23.82
N GLU A 364 -5.21 15.35 24.61
CA GLU A 364 -6.62 15.55 24.25
C GLU A 364 -6.74 16.31 22.94
N GLU A 365 -6.09 17.46 22.88
CA GLU A 365 -6.07 18.36 21.73
C GLU A 365 -4.66 18.34 21.10
N PRO A 366 -4.45 17.67 19.97
CA PRO A 366 -3.22 17.83 19.20
C PRO A 366 -3.08 19.28 18.74
N ILE A 367 -1.85 19.79 18.63
CA ILE A 367 -1.64 21.13 18.07
C ILE A 367 -1.90 21.14 16.57
N HIS A 368 -2.32 22.28 16.04
CA HIS A 368 -2.59 22.46 14.62
C HIS A 368 -1.45 23.23 13.97
N LEU A 369 -0.92 22.72 12.86
CA LEU A 369 0.03 23.43 12.02
C LEU A 369 -0.65 23.93 10.74
N ASP A 370 -0.36 25.15 10.31
CA ASP A 370 -0.70 25.61 8.94
C ASP A 370 0.19 24.94 7.90
N ALA A 371 -0.07 25.16 6.61
CA ALA A 371 0.72 24.58 5.53
C ALA A 371 2.22 24.96 5.60
N ASN A 372 2.58 26.08 6.24
CA ASN A 372 3.94 26.54 6.46
C ASN A 372 4.58 26.00 7.75
N GLY A 373 3.88 25.14 8.49
CA GLY A 373 4.37 24.55 9.74
C GLY A 373 4.31 25.49 10.94
N LYS A 374 3.52 26.58 10.87
CA LYS A 374 3.29 27.46 12.02
C LYS A 374 2.12 26.95 12.84
N ILE A 375 2.24 27.03 14.16
CA ILE A 375 1.12 26.71 15.07
C ILE A 375 -0.01 27.70 14.81
N VAL A 376 -1.22 27.17 14.64
CA VAL A 376 -2.45 27.95 14.56
C VAL A 376 -3.31 27.62 15.76
N THR A 377 -3.90 28.63 16.38
CA THR A 377 -4.92 28.45 17.42
C THR A 377 -6.18 27.92 16.76
N SER A 378 -6.74 26.85 17.32
CA SER A 378 -8.00 26.23 16.91
C SER A 378 -9.19 27.16 17.03
#